data_AF-W1Y247-F1
#
_entry.id   AF-W1Y247-F1
#
_cell.length_a   1.000
_cell.length_b   1.000
_cell.length_c   1.000
_cell.angle_alpha   90.00
_cell.angle_beta   90.00
_cell.angle_gamma   90.00
#
_symmetry.space_group_name_H-M   'P 1'
#
loop_
_entity.id
_entity.type
_entity.pdbx_description
1 polymer ?
#
loop_
_entity_poly.entity_id
_entity_poly.type
_entity_poly.pdbx_seq_one_letter_code
_entity_poly.pdbx_strand_id
1 'polypeptide(L)'
;ISPDAKTKLRIDRLKNFGIADELTVTAPGINGKMSEINAAFGLVQLKHIEGSISKRKIIDSLYRNLLKGTPGITIFPGNINANSNYSYFPILIDDGFSIRAN
;
A
#
# COMPACT_ATOMS: atom_id res chain seq x y z
N ILE A 1 8.15 -8.64 2.48
CA ILE A 1 9.33 -9.53 2.58
C ILE A 1 9.94 -9.27 3.96
N SER A 2 10.10 -10.30 4.80
CA SER A 2 10.80 -10.15 6.08
C SER A 2 12.30 -10.16 5.84
N PRO A 3 13.10 -9.34 6.56
CA PRO A 3 14.53 -9.17 6.29
C PRO A 3 15.36 -10.44 6.58
N ASP A 4 14.89 -11.30 7.47
CA ASP A 4 15.55 -12.56 7.85
C ASP A 4 14.56 -13.61 8.38
N ALA A 5 15.02 -14.86 8.46
CA ALA A 5 14.22 -16.00 8.88
C ALA A 5 13.76 -15.93 10.35
N LYS A 6 14.61 -15.39 11.25
CA LYS A 6 14.28 -15.22 12.67
C LYS A 6 13.14 -14.22 12.85
N THR A 7 13.19 -13.11 12.11
CA THR A 7 12.10 -12.11 12.07
C THR A 7 10.81 -12.72 11.51
N LYS A 8 10.89 -13.48 10.41
CA LYS A 8 9.70 -14.16 9.84
C LYS A 8 9.05 -15.11 10.86
N LEU A 9 9.85 -15.96 11.52
CA LEU A 9 9.36 -16.90 12.53
C LEU A 9 8.70 -16.17 13.71
N ARG A 10 9.30 -15.08 14.17
CA ARG A 10 8.72 -14.26 15.24
C ARG A 10 7.36 -13.69 14.84
N ILE A 11 7.22 -13.16 13.62
CA ILE A 11 5.94 -12.62 13.13
C ILE A 11 4.88 -13.72 12.93
N ASP A 12 5.27 -14.89 12.45
CA ASP A 12 4.35 -16.02 12.30
C ASP A 12 3.77 -16.50 13.63
N ARG A 13 4.59 -16.53 14.68
CA ARG A 13 4.11 -16.82 16.04
C ARG A 13 3.23 -15.69 16.56
N LEU A 14 3.65 -14.43 16.40
CA LEU A 14 2.91 -13.25 16.88
C LEU A 14 1.48 -13.18 16.31
N LYS A 15 1.32 -13.43 15.01
CA LYS A 15 -0.01 -13.42 14.35
C LYS A 15 -0.88 -14.64 14.69
N ASN A 16 -0.31 -15.64 15.38
CA ASN A 16 -0.98 -16.88 15.77
C ASN A 16 -0.93 -17.06 17.30
N PHE A 17 -1.35 -16.04 18.05
CA PHE A 17 -1.44 -16.05 19.52
C PHE A 17 -0.12 -16.32 20.27
N GLY A 18 1.02 -16.30 19.60
CA GLY A 18 2.33 -16.62 20.18
C GLY A 18 2.64 -18.12 20.29
N ILE A 19 1.81 -18.96 19.68
CA ILE A 19 1.93 -20.43 19.67
C ILE A 19 3.17 -20.83 18.86
N ALA A 20 4.06 -21.59 19.49
CA ALA A 20 5.24 -22.18 18.83
C ALA A 20 4.99 -23.61 18.35
N ASP A 21 4.21 -24.38 19.11
CA ASP A 21 3.77 -25.76 18.83
C ASP A 21 2.51 -26.08 19.65
N GLU A 22 2.04 -27.33 19.62
CA GLU A 22 0.77 -27.76 20.25
C GLU A 22 0.69 -27.50 21.76
N LEU A 23 1.83 -27.47 22.46
CA LEU A 23 1.89 -27.35 23.92
C LEU A 23 2.55 -26.04 24.39
N THR A 24 3.17 -25.30 23.48
CA THR A 24 4.04 -24.17 23.84
C THR A 24 3.55 -22.84 23.29
N VAL A 25 3.30 -21.90 24.20
CA VAL A 25 3.15 -20.47 23.88
C VAL A 25 4.39 -19.74 24.38
N THR A 26 5.11 -19.07 23.46
CA THR A 26 6.43 -18.49 23.77
C THR A 26 6.40 -17.03 24.22
N ALA A 27 5.32 -16.31 23.88
CA ALA A 27 5.06 -14.93 24.25
C ALA A 27 3.60 -14.59 23.96
N PRO A 28 3.02 -13.51 24.55
CA PRO A 28 1.72 -13.01 24.13
C PRO A 28 1.67 -12.69 22.63
N GLY A 29 0.56 -13.03 21.97
CA GLY A 29 0.32 -12.72 20.56
C GLY A 29 -1.13 -12.34 20.27
N ILE A 30 -1.43 -12.12 18.99
CA ILE A 30 -2.75 -11.72 18.49
C ILE A 30 -3.31 -12.74 17.51
N ASN A 31 -4.61 -12.63 17.17
CA ASN A 31 -5.18 -13.32 16.01
C ASN A 31 -5.04 -12.44 14.76
N GLY A 32 -3.92 -12.60 14.04
CA GLY A 32 -3.61 -11.85 12.82
C GLY A 32 -3.50 -12.73 11.58
N LYS A 33 -4.03 -13.96 11.62
CA LYS A 33 -4.02 -14.88 10.47
C LYS A 33 -4.94 -14.37 9.38
N MET A 34 -4.48 -14.42 8.13
CA MET A 34 -5.32 -14.23 6.95
C MET A 34 -6.17 -15.48 6.74
N SER A 35 -7.44 -15.33 6.34
CA SER A 35 -8.28 -16.47 5.97
C SER A 35 -7.86 -17.08 4.63
N GLU A 36 -8.12 -18.37 4.43
CA GLU A 36 -7.85 -19.06 3.16
C GLU A 36 -8.61 -18.43 1.98
N ILE A 37 -9.82 -17.92 2.20
CA ILE A 37 -10.61 -17.23 1.17
C ILE A 37 -9.90 -15.93 0.73
N ASN A 38 -9.40 -15.14 1.69
CA ASN A 38 -8.67 -13.92 1.35
C ASN A 38 -7.35 -14.24 0.65
N ALA A 39 -6.66 -15.31 1.04
CA ALA A 39 -5.44 -15.78 0.38
C ALA A 39 -5.71 -16.20 -1.08
N ALA A 40 -6.78 -16.95 -1.32
CA ALA A 40 -7.20 -17.35 -2.66
C ALA A 40 -7.51 -16.13 -3.56
N PHE A 41 -8.25 -15.14 -3.04
CA PHE A 41 -8.48 -13.88 -3.76
C PHE A 41 -7.17 -13.13 -4.03
N GLY A 42 -6.27 -13.05 -3.05
CA GLY A 42 -4.95 -12.44 -3.22
C GLY A 42 -4.16 -13.08 -4.36
N LEU A 43 -4.12 -14.41 -4.43
CA LEU A 43 -3.41 -15.14 -5.48
C LEU A 43 -3.96 -14.86 -6.89
N VAL A 44 -5.28 -14.72 -7.03
CA VAL A 44 -5.90 -14.34 -8.30
C VAL A 44 -5.53 -12.89 -8.65
N GLN A 45 -5.65 -11.96 -7.71
CA GLN A 45 -5.35 -10.54 -7.94
C GLN A 45 -3.88 -10.30 -8.30
N LEU A 46 -2.95 -11.07 -7.72
CA LEU A 46 -1.52 -11.00 -8.05
C LEU A 46 -1.23 -11.30 -9.53
N LYS A 47 -2.06 -12.11 -10.20
CA LYS A 47 -1.92 -12.36 -11.66
C LYS A 47 -2.24 -11.13 -12.51
N HIS A 48 -2.94 -10.15 -11.95
CA HIS A 48 -3.44 -8.98 -12.68
C HIS A 48 -2.80 -7.66 -12.21
N ILE A 49 -1.92 -7.69 -11.21
CA ILE A 49 -1.41 -6.49 -10.52
C ILE A 49 -0.67 -5.54 -11.47
N GLU A 50 0.17 -6.07 -12.37
CA GLU A 50 0.92 -5.25 -13.34
C GLU A 50 -0.02 -4.51 -14.30
N GLY A 51 -1.10 -5.17 -14.73
CA GLY A 51 -2.14 -4.55 -15.55
C GLY A 51 -2.87 -3.43 -14.81
N SER A 52 -3.19 -3.64 -13.53
CA SER A 52 -3.78 -2.60 -12.67
C SER A 52 -2.84 -1.40 -12.48
N ILE A 53 -1.55 -1.64 -12.21
CA ILE A 53 -0.54 -0.58 -12.06
C ILE A 53 -0.40 0.20 -13.37
N SER A 54 -0.36 -0.48 -14.52
CA SER A 54 -0.26 0.16 -15.83
C SER A 54 -1.46 1.06 -16.13
N LYS A 55 -2.68 0.61 -15.81
CA LYS A 55 -3.89 1.45 -15.95
C LYS A 55 -3.85 2.69 -15.06
N ARG A 56 -3.39 2.56 -13.81
CA ARG A 56 -3.24 3.70 -12.90
C ARG A 56 -2.17 4.68 -13.40
N LYS A 57 -1.09 4.20 -14.01
CA LYS A 57 -0.05 5.04 -14.63
C LYS A 57 -0.61 5.92 -15.74
N ILE A 58 -1.54 5.40 -16.56
CA ILE A 58 -2.20 6.19 -17.61
C ILE A 58 -2.98 7.34 -16.97
N ILE A 59 -3.72 7.07 -15.89
CA ILE A 59 -4.50 8.08 -15.16
C ILE A 59 -3.59 9.12 -14.49
N ASP A 60 -2.51 8.70 -13.83
CA ASP A 60 -1.49 9.61 -13.28
C ASP A 60 -0.91 10.53 -14.37
N SER A 61 -0.56 9.96 -15.53
CA SER A 61 -0.01 10.73 -16.66
C SER A 61 -1.01 11.76 -17.18
N LEU A 62 -2.30 11.38 -17.25
CA LEU A 62 -3.37 12.29 -17.64
C LEU A 62 -3.50 13.47 -16.67
N TYR A 63 -3.55 13.20 -15.35
CA TYR A 63 -3.60 14.26 -14.35
C TYR A 63 -2.38 15.18 -14.42
N ARG A 64 -1.17 14.63 -14.58
CA ARG A 64 0.04 15.44 -14.76
C ARG A 64 -0.06 16.37 -15.95
N ASN A 65 -0.55 15.86 -17.08
CA ASN A 65 -0.68 16.67 -18.29
C ASN A 65 -1.72 17.78 -18.14
N LEU A 66 -2.87 17.47 -17.54
CA LEU A 66 -4.00 18.42 -17.44
C LEU A 66 -3.83 19.45 -16.32
N LEU A 67 -3.18 19.09 -15.21
CA LEU A 67 -2.99 19.98 -14.06
C LEU A 67 -1.65 20.74 -14.09
N LYS A 68 -0.79 20.45 -15.08
CA LYS A 68 0.50 21.14 -15.20
C LYS A 68 0.29 22.63 -15.42
N GLY A 69 0.88 23.43 -14.53
CA GLY A 69 0.83 24.89 -14.63
C GLY A 69 -0.51 25.49 -14.21
N THR A 70 -1.42 24.71 -13.62
CA THR A 70 -2.62 25.26 -13.00
C THR A 70 -2.21 26.14 -11.81
N PRO A 71 -2.59 27.44 -11.79
CA PRO A 71 -2.28 28.32 -10.67
C PRO A 71 -2.80 27.73 -9.36
N GLY A 72 -1.98 27.80 -8.31
CA GLY A 72 -2.27 27.29 -6.98
C GLY A 72 -2.34 25.78 -6.81
N ILE A 73 -2.01 25.00 -7.84
CA ILE A 73 -1.82 23.54 -7.71
C ILE A 73 -0.34 23.20 -7.90
N THR A 74 0.22 22.51 -6.91
CA THR A 74 1.56 21.91 -7.00
C THR A 74 1.44 20.39 -7.04
N ILE A 75 2.00 19.79 -8.10
CA ILE A 75 1.99 18.34 -8.32
C ILE A 75 3.24 17.72 -7.67
N PHE A 76 3.07 16.62 -6.94
CA PHE A 76 4.21 15.86 -6.44
C PHE A 76 5.07 15.35 -7.61
N PRO A 77 6.37 15.73 -7.70
CA PRO A 77 7.21 15.41 -8.85
C PRO A 77 7.57 13.92 -8.97
N GLY A 78 7.26 13.11 -7.95
CA GLY A 78 7.70 11.72 -7.86
C GLY A 78 9.04 11.60 -7.13
N ASN A 79 9.55 10.38 -7.01
CA ASN A 79 10.87 10.08 -6.46
C ASN A 79 11.61 9.15 -7.43
N ILE A 80 12.76 9.59 -7.93
CA ILE A 80 13.55 8.83 -8.91
C ILE A 80 14.15 7.53 -8.34
N ASN A 81 14.28 7.44 -7.02
CA ASN A 81 14.78 6.26 -6.32
C ASN A 81 13.66 5.29 -5.92
N ALA A 82 12.43 5.48 -6.42
CA ALA A 82 11.28 4.66 -6.07
C ALA A 82 10.39 4.32 -7.27
N ASN A 83 9.79 3.13 -7.23
CA ASN A 83 8.72 2.76 -8.14
C ASN A 83 7.37 3.27 -7.62
N SER A 84 6.53 3.74 -8.54
CA SER A 84 5.17 4.19 -8.21
C SER A 84 4.15 3.12 -8.58
N ASN A 85 3.24 2.79 -7.65
CA ASN A 85 2.06 1.97 -7.94
C ASN A 85 0.84 2.82 -8.38
N TYR A 86 1.00 4.15 -8.37
CA TYR A 86 0.01 5.15 -8.76
C TYR A 86 -1.34 4.98 -8.01
N SER A 87 -1.29 4.55 -6.75
CA SER A 87 -2.49 4.35 -5.91
C SER A 87 -3.22 5.65 -5.60
N TYR A 88 -2.49 6.76 -5.52
CA TYR A 88 -3.01 8.10 -5.29
C TYR A 88 -2.27 9.10 -6.17
N PHE A 89 -2.94 10.21 -6.51
CA PHE A 89 -2.34 11.36 -7.18
C PHE A 89 -2.39 12.58 -6.24
N PRO A 90 -1.41 12.73 -5.33
CA PRO A 90 -1.42 13.82 -4.38
C PRO A 90 -1.07 15.16 -5.05
N ILE A 91 -1.81 16.19 -4.67
CA ILE A 91 -1.56 17.58 -5.03
C ILE A 91 -1.50 18.43 -3.76
N LEU A 92 -0.75 19.51 -3.81
CA LEU A 92 -0.81 20.60 -2.83
C LEU A 92 -1.61 21.73 -3.44
N ILE A 93 -2.54 22.27 -2.66
CA ILE A 93 -3.37 23.40 -3.04
C ILE A 93 -2.94 24.59 -2.19
N ASP A 94 -2.77 25.76 -2.80
CA ASP A 94 -2.42 26.99 -2.09
C ASP A 94 -3.63 27.63 -1.37
N ASP A 95 -3.35 28.65 -0.56
CA ASP A 95 -4.37 29.38 0.20
C ASP A 95 -5.36 30.18 -0.67
N GLY A 96 -5.08 30.33 -1.98
CA GLY A 96 -5.94 31.00 -2.94
C GLY A 96 -7.22 30.20 -3.26
N PHE A 97 -7.22 28.90 -2.99
CA PHE A 97 -8.40 28.04 -3.08
C PHE A 97 -9.00 27.82 -1.70
N SER A 98 -9.75 28.81 -1.22
CA SER A 98 -10.48 28.70 0.05
C SER A 98 -11.47 27.53 0.01
N ILE A 99 -11.16 26.45 0.73
CA ILE A 99 -12.13 25.38 1.00
C ILE A 99 -13.04 25.89 2.11
N ARG A 100 -14.26 26.29 1.77
CA ARG A 100 -15.28 26.56 2.80
C ARG A 100 -15.82 25.22 3.28
N ALA A 101 -15.53 24.88 4.52
CA ALA A 101 -16.32 23.87 5.23
C ALA A 101 -17.68 24.52 5.56
N ASN A 102 -18.76 23.91 5.09
CA ASN A 102 -20.13 24.28 5.49
C ASN A 102 -20.39 23.88 6.93
#